data_AF-A0A845YDL2-F1
#
_entry.id   AF-A0A845YDL2-F1
#
_cell.length_a   1.000
_cell.length_b   1.000
_cell.length_c   1.000
_cell.angle_alpha   90.00
_cell.angle_beta   90.00
_cell.angle_gamma   90.00
#
_symmetry.space_group_name_H-M   'P 1'
#
loop_
_entity.id
_entity.type
_entity.pdbx_description
1 polymer ?
#
loop_
_entity_poly.entity_id
_entity_poly.type
_entity_poly.pdbx_seq_one_letter_code
_entity_poly.pdbx_strand_id
1 'polypeptide(L)'
;MPEESVYRRQAKVNEDTANAARLGFPDWAVIMCFYAAIHWINDYAFRQGEKIDDSDVSDSSPHKARGKYVKKLARAKKWGDLQDAYATLFRASMTARYLKDLEGKDRTAREHYAIYGVDFAFDCLKTIKNRLES
;
A
#
# COMPACT_ATOMS: atom_id res chain seq x y z
N MET A 1 -3.71 4.23 28.35
CA MET A 1 -3.50 4.55 26.91
C MET A 1 -4.65 3.94 26.14
N PRO A 2 -5.20 4.58 25.09
CA PRO A 2 -6.18 3.94 24.24
C PRO A 2 -5.56 2.68 23.62
N GLU A 3 -6.36 1.64 23.46
CA GLU A 3 -5.92 0.40 22.81
C GLU A 3 -5.54 0.68 21.35
N GLU A 4 -4.53 -0.04 20.86
CA GLU A 4 -4.07 0.07 19.47
C GLU A 4 -5.19 -0.30 18.49
N SER A 5 -5.41 0.51 17.44
CA SER A 5 -6.44 0.22 16.45
C SER A 5 -6.15 -1.10 15.72
N VAL A 6 -7.20 -1.84 15.34
CA VAL A 6 -7.05 -3.07 14.55
C VAL A 6 -6.31 -2.82 13.23
N TYR A 7 -6.48 -1.64 12.63
CA TYR A 7 -5.78 -1.25 11.42
C TYR A 7 -4.27 -1.14 11.66
N ARG A 8 -3.86 -0.48 12.75
CA ARG A 8 -2.44 -0.37 13.10
C ARG A 8 -1.80 -1.74 13.34
N ARG A 9 -2.50 -2.66 14.03
CA ARG A 9 -2.03 -4.05 14.22
C ARG A 9 -1.85 -4.76 12.88
N GLN A 10 -2.83 -4.70 11.98
CA GLN A 10 -2.74 -5.33 10.66
C GLN A 10 -1.63 -4.71 9.80
N ALA A 11 -1.42 -3.39 9.88
CA ALA A 11 -0.34 -2.73 9.17
C ALA A 11 1.04 -3.27 9.57
N LYS A 12 1.28 -3.42 10.89
CA LYS A 12 2.51 -3.99 11.44
C LYS A 12 2.72 -5.46 11.05
N VAL A 13 1.69 -6.29 11.16
CA VAL A 13 1.78 -7.71 10.75
C VAL A 13 2.13 -7.84 9.27
N ASN A 14 1.57 -6.99 8.42
CA ASN A 14 1.89 -6.99 6.99
C ASN A 14 3.32 -6.48 6.72
N GLU A 15 3.81 -5.50 7.48
CA GLU A 15 5.23 -5.09 7.41
C GLU A 15 6.19 -6.21 7.78
N ASP A 16 5.92 -6.92 8.87
CA ASP A 16 6.76 -8.04 9.31
C ASP A 16 6.74 -9.16 8.26
N THR A 17 5.56 -9.44 7.70
CA THR A 17 5.40 -10.41 6.61
C THR A 17 6.13 -9.97 5.34
N ALA A 18 6.08 -8.68 5.00
CA ALA A 18 6.81 -8.14 3.85
C ALA A 18 8.33 -8.32 4.02
N ASN A 19 8.86 -7.99 5.20
CA ASN A 19 10.27 -8.16 5.52
C ASN A 19 10.71 -9.62 5.44
N ALA A 20 9.92 -10.55 6.00
CA ALA A 20 10.21 -11.98 5.94
C ALA A 20 10.20 -12.52 4.50
N ALA A 21 9.33 -11.97 3.64
CA ALA A 21 9.18 -12.38 2.25
C ALA A 21 10.23 -11.77 1.31
N ARG A 22 10.94 -10.70 1.73
CA ARG A 22 11.75 -9.83 0.86
C ARG A 22 12.73 -10.58 -0.05
N LEU A 23 13.38 -11.65 0.43
CA LEU A 23 14.39 -12.40 -0.33
C LEU A 23 13.83 -13.64 -1.03
N GLY A 24 12.87 -14.34 -0.44
CA GLY A 24 12.36 -15.62 -0.97
C GLY A 24 11.11 -15.49 -1.84
N PHE A 25 10.29 -14.47 -1.58
CA PHE A 25 8.99 -14.25 -2.21
C PHE A 25 8.81 -12.75 -2.49
N PRO A 26 9.62 -12.17 -3.39
CA PRO A 26 9.64 -10.72 -3.61
C PRO A 26 8.31 -10.15 -4.12
N ASP A 27 7.55 -10.91 -4.92
CA ASP A 27 6.18 -10.58 -5.30
C ASP A 27 5.26 -10.46 -4.09
N TRP A 28 5.37 -11.40 -3.15
CA TRP A 28 4.62 -11.37 -1.89
C TRP A 28 5.03 -10.19 -1.01
N ALA A 29 6.32 -9.85 -0.95
CA ALA A 29 6.80 -8.68 -0.22
C ALA A 29 6.15 -7.38 -0.73
N VAL A 30 6.05 -7.19 -2.05
CA VAL A 30 5.37 -6.05 -2.66
C VAL A 30 3.88 -6.00 -2.27
N ILE A 31 3.21 -7.15 -2.31
CA ILE A 31 1.79 -7.27 -1.94
C ILE A 31 1.58 -6.87 -0.47
N MET A 32 2.41 -7.39 0.42
CA MET A 32 2.34 -7.10 1.85
C MET A 32 2.66 -5.62 2.14
N CYS A 33 3.64 -5.01 1.46
CA CYS A 33 3.89 -3.57 1.56
C CYS A 33 2.65 -2.73 1.16
N PHE A 34 1.95 -3.12 0.10
CA PHE A 34 0.73 -2.43 -0.32
C PHE A 34 -0.41 -2.60 0.70
N TYR A 35 -0.63 -3.80 1.23
CA TYR A 35 -1.65 -4.00 2.27
C TYR A 35 -1.30 -3.29 3.57
N ALA A 36 -0.02 -3.25 3.97
CA ALA A 36 0.41 -2.44 5.10
C ALA A 36 0.07 -0.96 4.89
N ALA A 37 0.33 -0.41 3.70
CA ALA A 37 -0.02 0.98 3.36
C ALA A 37 -1.54 1.24 3.48
N ILE A 38 -2.38 0.33 3.00
CA ILE A 38 -3.85 0.42 3.15
C ILE A 38 -4.24 0.55 4.63
N HIS A 39 -3.66 -0.28 5.49
CA HIS A 39 -4.02 -0.28 6.90
C HIS A 39 -3.46 0.94 7.65
N TRP A 40 -2.31 1.47 7.26
CA TRP A 40 -1.83 2.76 7.76
C TRP A 40 -2.76 3.92 7.41
N ILE A 41 -3.28 3.93 6.18
CA ILE A 41 -4.25 4.94 5.74
C ILE A 41 -5.56 4.81 6.53
N ASN A 42 -6.07 3.59 6.72
CA ASN A 42 -7.27 3.36 7.52
C ASN A 42 -7.05 3.78 8.99
N ASP A 43 -5.90 3.48 9.59
CA ASP A 43 -5.55 3.91 10.96
C ASP A 43 -5.53 5.44 11.07
N TYR A 44 -4.91 6.12 10.09
CA TYR A 44 -4.88 7.58 10.06
C TYR A 44 -6.29 8.16 10.00
N ALA A 45 -7.13 7.72 9.04
CA ALA A 45 -8.50 8.19 8.91
C ALA A 45 -9.29 7.96 10.21
N PHE A 46 -9.16 6.77 10.80
CA PHE A 46 -9.78 6.44 12.09
C PHE A 46 -9.37 7.41 13.21
N ARG A 47 -8.08 7.72 13.35
CA ARG A 47 -7.58 8.68 14.35
C ARG A 47 -8.05 10.11 14.11
N GLN A 48 -8.32 10.48 12.85
CA GLN A 48 -8.90 11.79 12.52
C GLN A 48 -10.43 11.83 12.66
N GLY A 49 -11.09 10.71 13.01
CA GLY A 49 -12.55 10.62 13.04
C GLY A 49 -13.18 10.64 11.64
N GLU A 50 -12.39 10.37 10.60
CA GLU A 50 -12.84 10.35 9.21
C GLU A 50 -13.29 8.95 8.79
N LYS A 51 -14.34 8.87 7.99
CA LYS A 51 -14.75 7.62 7.32
C LYS A 51 -14.28 7.64 5.88
N ILE A 52 -13.53 6.61 5.49
CA ILE A 52 -13.26 6.35 4.08
C ILE A 52 -14.53 5.72 3.52
N ASP A 53 -15.22 6.46 2.65
CA ASP A 53 -16.47 6.03 2.05
C ASP A 53 -16.22 4.86 1.07
N ASP A 54 -16.53 3.66 1.54
CA ASP A 54 -16.55 2.43 0.76
C ASP A 54 -18.02 2.14 0.32
N SER A 55 -18.89 3.13 0.10
CA SER A 55 -20.30 2.92 -0.32
C SER A 55 -20.60 3.28 -1.79
N ASP A 56 -19.69 3.97 -2.45
CA ASP A 56 -19.73 4.31 -3.89
C ASP A 56 -19.20 3.14 -4.78
N VAL A 57 -19.56 1.90 -4.40
CA VAL A 57 -18.91 0.62 -4.81
C VAL A 57 -19.60 -0.07 -5.98
N SER A 58 -20.58 0.55 -6.64
CA SER A 58 -21.19 -0.10 -7.81
C SER A 58 -20.16 -0.39 -8.91
N ASP A 59 -19.00 0.30 -8.91
CA ASP A 59 -17.89 0.07 -9.85
C ASP A 59 -16.47 0.34 -9.30
N SER A 60 -16.33 0.61 -7.99
CA SER A 60 -15.06 1.05 -7.41
C SER A 60 -14.52 0.12 -6.30
N SER A 61 -13.49 -0.68 -6.64
CA SER A 61 -12.75 -1.52 -5.68
C SER A 61 -12.35 -0.72 -4.43
N PRO A 62 -12.37 -1.31 -3.22
CA PRO A 62 -11.90 -0.69 -1.97
C PRO A 62 -10.53 0.01 -2.07
N HIS A 63 -9.66 -0.44 -2.98
CA HIS A 63 -8.36 0.20 -3.24
C HIS A 63 -8.49 1.57 -3.94
N LYS A 64 -9.50 1.76 -4.79
CA LYS A 64 -9.80 3.03 -5.46
C LYS A 64 -10.31 4.07 -4.45
N ALA A 65 -11.17 3.68 -3.50
CA ALA A 65 -11.65 4.57 -2.45
C ALA A 65 -10.48 5.14 -1.61
N ARG A 66 -9.56 4.26 -1.19
CA ARG A 66 -8.33 4.64 -0.48
C ARG A 66 -7.40 5.51 -1.32
N GLY A 67 -7.29 5.24 -2.63
CA GLY A 67 -6.58 6.11 -3.56
C GLY A 67 -7.17 7.53 -3.66
N LYS A 68 -8.51 7.65 -3.73
CA LYS A 68 -9.20 8.96 -3.70
C LYS A 68 -8.94 9.70 -2.38
N TYR A 69 -9.02 8.98 -1.26
CA TYR A 69 -8.73 9.50 0.07
C TYR A 69 -7.29 10.05 0.16
N VAL A 70 -6.30 9.25 -0.23
CA VAL A 70 -4.89 9.65 -0.26
C VAL A 70 -4.69 10.89 -1.12
N LYS A 71 -5.29 10.95 -2.31
CA LYS A 71 -5.21 12.13 -3.19
C LYS A 71 -5.78 13.38 -2.53
N LYS A 72 -6.93 13.28 -1.86
CA LYS A 72 -7.55 14.39 -1.11
C LYS A 72 -6.62 14.85 0.02
N LEU A 73 -6.12 13.90 0.82
CA LEU A 73 -5.23 14.16 1.95
C LEU A 73 -3.92 14.82 1.50
N ALA A 74 -3.27 14.25 0.49
CA ALA A 74 -2.04 14.77 -0.10
C ALA A 74 -2.19 16.21 -0.59
N ARG A 75 -3.31 16.52 -1.26
CA ARG A 75 -3.61 17.90 -1.70
C ARG A 75 -3.81 18.84 -0.51
N ALA A 76 -4.57 18.44 0.50
CA ALA A 76 -4.87 19.28 1.66
C ALA A 76 -3.61 19.58 2.50
N LYS A 77 -2.73 18.60 2.66
CA LYS A 77 -1.52 18.69 3.48
C LYS A 77 -0.26 19.07 2.70
N LYS A 78 -0.35 19.21 1.37
CA LYS A 78 0.78 19.40 0.45
C LYS A 78 1.82 18.26 0.53
N TRP A 79 1.35 17.03 0.68
CA TRP A 79 2.17 15.81 0.73
C TRP A 79 2.15 15.08 -0.61
N GLY A 80 2.77 15.68 -1.64
CA GLY A 80 2.82 15.07 -2.98
C GLY A 80 3.47 13.68 -2.98
N ASP A 81 4.52 13.51 -2.18
CA ASP A 81 5.23 12.25 -1.98
C ASP A 81 4.35 11.14 -1.41
N LEU A 82 3.37 11.45 -0.56
CA LEU A 82 2.39 10.47 -0.07
C LEU A 82 1.57 9.89 -1.23
N GLN A 83 1.09 10.76 -2.13
CA GLN A 83 0.31 10.35 -3.29
C GLN A 83 1.16 9.51 -4.25
N ASP A 84 2.39 9.93 -4.52
CA ASP A 84 3.30 9.24 -5.44
C ASP A 84 3.72 7.86 -4.90
N ALA A 85 4.02 7.78 -3.60
CA ALA A 85 4.35 6.53 -2.93
C ALA A 85 3.18 5.54 -2.97
N TYR A 86 1.96 5.99 -2.65
CA TYR A 86 0.77 5.14 -2.69
C TYR A 86 0.46 4.68 -4.12
N ALA A 87 0.52 5.57 -5.11
CA ALA A 87 0.26 5.24 -6.50
C ALA A 87 1.28 4.22 -7.04
N THR A 88 2.55 4.36 -6.64
CA THR A 88 3.63 3.42 -7.01
C THR A 88 3.39 2.05 -6.40
N LEU A 89 3.10 1.96 -5.09
CA LEU A 89 2.77 0.69 -4.44
C LEU A 89 1.51 0.05 -5.03
N PHE A 90 0.48 0.83 -5.33
CA PHE A 90 -0.74 0.31 -5.94
C PHE A 90 -0.44 -0.34 -7.29
N ARG A 91 0.29 0.34 -8.19
CA ARG A 91 0.69 -0.22 -9.49
C ARG A 91 1.50 -1.50 -9.34
N ALA A 92 2.54 -1.47 -8.49
CA ALA A 92 3.36 -2.65 -8.23
C ALA A 92 2.52 -3.82 -7.66
N SER A 93 1.56 -3.55 -6.78
CA SER A 93 0.64 -4.58 -6.27
C SER A 93 -0.24 -5.19 -7.36
N MET A 94 -0.57 -4.44 -8.41
CA MET A 94 -1.38 -4.94 -9.52
C MET A 94 -0.55 -5.86 -10.41
N THR A 95 0.71 -5.50 -10.65
CA THR A 95 1.67 -6.40 -11.30
C THR A 95 1.88 -7.67 -10.48
N ALA A 96 2.08 -7.55 -9.16
CA ALA A 96 2.31 -8.69 -8.29
C ALA A 96 1.12 -9.67 -8.20
N ARG A 97 -0.12 -9.16 -8.16
CA ARG A 97 -1.33 -10.00 -7.98
C ARG A 97 -1.97 -10.45 -9.28
N TYR A 98 -1.84 -9.66 -10.35
CA TYR A 98 -2.62 -9.85 -11.57
C TYR A 98 -1.77 -9.84 -12.84
N LEU A 99 -0.43 -9.84 -12.72
CA LEU A 99 0.50 -9.75 -13.85
C LEU A 99 0.27 -8.52 -14.74
N LYS A 100 -0.34 -7.48 -14.18
CA LYS A 100 -0.54 -6.23 -14.88
C LYS A 100 0.81 -5.63 -15.31
N ASP A 101 0.89 -5.17 -16.55
CA ASP A 101 2.10 -4.69 -17.24
C ASP A 101 3.14 -5.80 -17.55
N LEU A 102 2.78 -7.06 -17.31
CA LEU A 102 3.51 -8.25 -17.73
C LEU A 102 2.72 -9.10 -18.74
N GLU A 103 1.54 -8.63 -19.18
CA GLU A 103 0.75 -9.33 -20.19
C GLU A 103 1.59 -9.52 -21.47
N GLY A 104 1.71 -10.77 -21.93
CA GLY A 104 2.52 -11.11 -23.10
C GLY A 104 4.03 -11.22 -22.83
N LYS A 105 4.49 -11.01 -21.58
CA LYS A 105 5.84 -11.40 -21.16
C LYS A 105 5.78 -12.83 -20.62
N ASP A 106 6.68 -13.68 -21.09
CA ASP A 106 6.83 -15.05 -20.56
C ASP A 106 7.60 -15.01 -19.23
N ARG A 107 6.95 -14.45 -18.20
CA ARG A 107 7.54 -14.26 -16.86
C ARG A 107 6.47 -14.08 -15.78
N THR A 108 6.68 -14.73 -14.64
CA THR A 108 5.89 -14.56 -13.43
C THR A 108 6.20 -13.24 -12.69
N ALA A 109 5.28 -12.77 -11.84
CA ALA A 109 5.55 -11.64 -10.95
C ALA A 109 6.78 -11.87 -10.05
N ARG A 110 6.95 -13.10 -9.56
CA ARG A 110 8.10 -13.45 -8.70
C ARG A 110 9.42 -13.26 -9.43
N GLU A 111 9.56 -13.80 -10.63
CA GLU A 111 10.76 -13.62 -11.45
C GLU A 111 10.98 -12.15 -11.80
N HIS A 112 9.91 -11.41 -12.08
CA HIS A 112 10.00 -9.97 -12.34
C HIS A 112 10.64 -9.25 -11.15
N TYR A 113 10.10 -9.42 -9.94
CA TYR A 113 10.63 -8.74 -8.75
C TYR A 113 11.94 -9.32 -8.23
N ALA A 114 12.27 -10.57 -8.54
CA ALA A 114 13.60 -11.12 -8.28
C ALA A 114 14.68 -10.41 -9.12
N ILE A 115 14.35 -10.02 -10.36
CA ILE A 115 15.29 -9.34 -11.28
C ILE A 115 15.43 -7.86 -10.95
N TYR A 116 14.32 -7.17 -10.72
CA TYR A 116 14.31 -5.71 -10.55
C TYR A 116 14.39 -5.26 -9.08
N GLY A 117 14.25 -6.18 -8.13
CA GLY A 117 14.24 -5.88 -6.70
C GLY A 117 12.92 -5.29 -6.21
N VAL A 118 12.82 -5.16 -4.89
CA VAL A 118 11.59 -4.73 -4.19
C VAL A 118 11.79 -3.57 -3.24
N ASP A 119 13.01 -3.03 -3.13
CA ASP A 119 13.37 -1.99 -2.16
C ASP A 119 12.50 -0.74 -2.30
N PHE A 120 12.14 -0.38 -3.53
CA PHE A 120 11.23 0.72 -3.82
C PHE A 120 9.88 0.59 -3.07
N ALA A 121 9.38 -0.64 -2.87
CA ALA A 121 8.12 -0.88 -2.19
C ALA A 121 8.23 -0.57 -0.69
N PHE A 122 9.36 -0.93 -0.08
CA PHE A 122 9.66 -0.62 1.32
C PHE A 122 9.88 0.89 1.51
N ASP A 123 10.57 1.55 0.59
CA ASP A 123 10.78 3.01 0.64
C ASP A 123 9.46 3.78 0.48
N CYS A 124 8.58 3.33 -0.41
CA CYS A 124 7.24 3.89 -0.54
C CYS A 124 6.43 3.70 0.75
N LEU A 125 6.46 2.50 1.35
CA LEU A 125 5.76 2.24 2.60
C LEU A 125 6.29 3.11 3.74
N LYS A 126 7.61 3.26 3.86
CA LYS A 126 8.25 4.16 4.83
C LYS A 126 7.81 5.61 4.64
N THR A 127 7.76 6.09 3.40
CA THR A 127 7.28 7.44 3.07
C THR A 127 5.84 7.64 3.54
N ILE A 128 4.96 6.68 3.26
CA ILE A 128 3.56 6.70 3.69
C ILE A 128 3.48 6.76 5.22
N LYS A 129 4.18 5.87 5.92
CA LYS A 129 4.18 5.85 7.40
C LYS A 129 4.65 7.17 7.99
N ASN A 130 5.78 7.68 7.52
CA ASN A 130 6.33 8.95 8.00
C ASN A 130 5.29 10.06 7.89
N ARG A 131 4.56 10.18 6.77
CA ARG A 131 3.54 11.22 6.59
C ARG A 131 2.32 11.04 7.49
N LEU A 132 1.91 9.81 7.77
CA LEU A 132 0.70 9.51 8.56
C LEU A 132 0.96 9.46 10.08
N GLU A 133 2.21 9.30 10.49
CA GLU A 133 2.62 9.23 11.89
C GLU A 133 3.32 10.52 12.39
N SER A 134 3.62 11.47 11.49
CA SER A 134 4.04 12.84 11.86
C SER A 134 2.93 13.61 12.54
#